data_AF-R9L3B2-F1
#
_entry.id   AF-R9L3B2-F1
#
_cell.length_a   1.000
_cell.length_b   1.000
_cell.length_c   1.000
_cell.angle_alpha   90.00
_cell.angle_beta   90.00
_cell.angle_gamma   90.00
#
_symmetry.space_group_name_H-M   'P 1'
#
loop_
_entity.id
_entity.type
_entity.pdbx_description
1 polymer ?
#
loop_
_entity_poly.entity_id
_entity_poly.type
_entity_poly.pdbx_seq_one_letter_code
_entity_poly.pdbx_strand_id
1 'polypeptide(L)'
;MRQCTTTRPKTQAEADLYALAKGLMHVDCPQRSAEWLASFYKWRTDYETFPRERSDDGRHYKHERLRKARKSLVALCNAGTLFTYLDEELLRDGAAPSMSNRIENLNGRIRRMLVNHRGMSIDHRIKAVFRFCYMASKCPKSSADMLKTFPDDDEVREWRMRAAKAKGDDTGEPAR
;
A
#
# COMPACT_ATOMS: atom_id res chain seq x y z
N MET A 1 -5.73 -3.26 5.15
CA MET A 1 -6.81 -3.85 5.97
C MET A 1 -6.44 -4.13 7.41
N ARG A 2 -5.37 -4.89 7.72
CA ARG A 2 -5.00 -5.25 9.10
C ARG A 2 -4.86 -4.08 10.08
N GLN A 3 -4.41 -2.90 9.63
CA GLN A 3 -4.29 -1.70 10.48
C GLN A 3 -5.65 -1.09 10.89
N CYS A 4 -6.70 -1.32 10.09
CA CYS A 4 -8.00 -0.71 10.28
C CYS A 4 -9.02 -1.65 10.94
N THR A 5 -8.81 -2.98 10.86
CA THR A 5 -9.62 -4.00 11.54
C THR A 5 -9.04 -4.31 12.91
N THR A 6 -9.85 -4.19 13.97
CA THR A 6 -9.46 -4.56 15.33
C THR A 6 -9.67 -6.07 15.55
N THR A 7 -8.77 -6.71 16.30
CA THR A 7 -8.95 -8.11 16.76
C THR A 7 -10.01 -8.23 17.86
N ARG A 8 -10.46 -7.10 18.42
CA ARG A 8 -11.54 -6.98 19.41
C ARG A 8 -12.64 -6.06 18.86
N PRO A 9 -13.52 -6.56 17.97
CA PRO A 9 -14.63 -5.77 17.44
C PRO A 9 -15.62 -5.45 18.56
N LYS A 10 -16.13 -4.22 18.60
CA LYS A 10 -17.16 -3.81 19.58
C LYS A 10 -18.57 -3.92 19.01
N THR A 11 -18.69 -4.11 17.70
CA THR A 11 -19.95 -4.09 16.94
C THR A 11 -19.98 -5.23 15.92
N GLN A 12 -21.17 -5.70 15.54
CA GLN A 12 -21.31 -6.79 14.58
C GLN A 12 -20.73 -6.42 13.20
N ALA A 13 -20.92 -5.17 12.76
CA ALA A 13 -20.36 -4.67 11.50
C ALA A 13 -18.83 -4.77 11.46
N GLU A 14 -18.14 -4.49 12.58
CA GLU A 14 -16.69 -4.63 12.71
C GLU A 14 -16.26 -6.09 12.75
N ALA A 15 -17.04 -6.96 13.40
CA ALA A 15 -16.77 -8.39 13.47
C ALA A 15 -16.88 -9.05 12.09
N ASP A 16 -17.93 -8.73 11.33
CA ASP A 16 -18.14 -9.26 9.99
C ASP A 16 -17.08 -8.75 9.01
N LEU A 17 -16.68 -7.47 9.12
CA LEU A 17 -15.57 -6.96 8.31
C LEU A 17 -14.24 -7.64 8.67
N TYR A 18 -14.02 -7.94 9.95
CA TYR A 18 -12.84 -8.69 10.38
C TYR A 18 -12.87 -10.13 9.86
N ALA A 19 -14.03 -10.78 9.81
CA ALA A 19 -14.21 -12.09 9.19
C ALA A 19 -13.89 -12.06 7.69
N LEU A 20 -14.37 -11.04 6.95
CA LEU A 20 -14.00 -10.81 5.56
C LEU A 20 -12.49 -10.63 5.38
N ALA A 21 -11.84 -9.85 6.27
CA ALA A 21 -10.40 -9.64 6.23
C ALA A 21 -9.60 -10.92 6.49
N LYS A 22 -10.10 -11.84 7.34
CA LYS A 22 -9.53 -13.18 7.51
C LYS A 22 -9.74 -14.03 6.26
N GLY A 23 -10.96 -14.05 5.72
CA GLY A 23 -11.31 -14.80 4.51
C GLY A 23 -10.43 -14.44 3.32
N LEU A 24 -10.04 -13.16 3.20
CA LEU A 24 -9.14 -12.69 2.15
C LEU A 24 -7.79 -13.43 2.16
N MET A 25 -7.27 -13.81 3.33
CA MET A 25 -5.98 -14.50 3.45
C MET A 25 -6.02 -15.95 2.92
N HIS A 26 -7.21 -16.48 2.65
CA HIS A 26 -7.44 -17.85 2.21
C HIS A 26 -7.96 -17.91 0.77
N VAL A 27 -8.04 -16.78 0.06
CA VAL A 27 -8.41 -16.76 -1.36
C VAL A 27 -7.19 -17.16 -2.20
N ASP A 28 -7.27 -18.33 -2.82
CA ASP A 28 -6.21 -18.98 -3.61
C ASP A 28 -6.63 -19.30 -5.05
N CYS A 29 -7.90 -19.06 -5.42
CA CYS A 29 -8.40 -19.31 -6.76
C CYS A 29 -9.44 -18.25 -7.19
N PRO A 30 -9.66 -18.08 -8.51
CA PRO A 30 -10.63 -17.12 -9.04
C PRO A 30 -12.05 -17.30 -8.49
N GLN A 31 -12.49 -18.54 -8.29
CA GLN A 31 -13.81 -18.87 -7.77
C GLN A 31 -14.00 -18.33 -6.34
N ARG A 32 -13.04 -18.58 -5.44
CA ARG A 32 -13.06 -18.03 -4.08
C ARG A 32 -12.95 -16.51 -4.07
N SER A 33 -12.30 -15.91 -5.07
CA SER A 33 -12.23 -14.45 -5.20
C SER A 33 -13.61 -13.85 -5.50
N ALA A 34 -14.40 -14.50 -6.36
CA ALA A 34 -15.77 -14.10 -6.66
C ALA A 34 -16.70 -14.26 -5.45
N GLU A 35 -16.59 -15.38 -4.71
CA GLU A 35 -17.33 -15.61 -3.46
C GLU A 35 -17.01 -14.54 -2.39
N TRP A 36 -15.73 -14.17 -2.29
CA TRP A 36 -15.29 -13.12 -1.38
C TRP A 36 -15.88 -11.75 -1.78
N LEU A 37 -15.87 -11.41 -3.07
CA LEU A 37 -16.46 -10.16 -3.58
C LEU A 37 -17.97 -10.10 -3.30
N ALA A 38 -18.69 -11.21 -3.55
CA ALA A 38 -20.11 -11.30 -3.24
C ALA A 38 -20.38 -11.08 -1.74
N SER A 39 -19.58 -11.70 -0.87
CA SER A 39 -19.66 -11.54 0.59
C SER A 39 -19.36 -10.09 1.01
N PHE A 40 -18.38 -9.44 0.40
CA PHE A 40 -18.06 -8.04 0.66
C PHE A 40 -19.19 -7.10 0.20
N TYR A 41 -19.78 -7.35 -0.97
CA TYR A 41 -20.91 -6.57 -1.46
C TYR A 41 -22.15 -6.73 -0.59
N LYS A 42 -22.45 -7.95 -0.14
CA LYS A 42 -23.51 -8.21 0.84
C LYS A 42 -23.29 -7.42 2.12
N TRP A 43 -22.09 -7.50 2.72
CA TRP A 43 -21.73 -6.73 3.90
C TRP A 43 -21.90 -5.21 3.70
N ARG A 44 -21.54 -4.67 2.51
CA ARG A 44 -21.75 -3.24 2.23
C ARG A 44 -23.22 -2.84 2.23
N THR A 45 -24.10 -3.71 1.73
CA THR A 45 -25.55 -3.50 1.70
C THR A 45 -26.12 -3.59 3.12
N ASP A 46 -25.77 -4.65 3.85
CA ASP A 46 -26.26 -4.91 5.21
C ASP A 46 -25.87 -3.77 6.19
N TYR A 47 -24.69 -3.17 5.99
CA TYR A 47 -24.16 -2.10 6.84
C TYR A 47 -23.97 -0.77 6.09
N GLU A 48 -24.87 -0.42 5.16
CA GLU A 48 -24.71 0.82 4.41
C GLU A 48 -24.86 2.07 5.29
N THR A 49 -25.83 2.04 6.21
CA THR A 49 -26.25 3.16 7.07
C THR A 49 -25.40 3.27 8.34
N PHE A 50 -24.89 2.16 8.85
CA PHE A 50 -24.12 2.08 10.10
C PHE A 50 -22.87 3.01 10.15
N PRO A 51 -22.05 3.15 9.09
CA PRO A 51 -20.89 4.04 9.09
C PRO A 51 -21.23 5.53 8.95
N ARG A 52 -22.52 5.91 8.93
CA ARG A 52 -22.97 7.30 8.84
C ARG A 52 -23.19 7.92 10.23
N GLU A 53 -23.17 7.12 11.30
CA GLU A 53 -23.32 7.62 12.66
C GLU A 53 -22.18 8.57 13.07
N ARG A 54 -22.55 9.71 13.62
CA ARG A 54 -21.63 10.73 14.14
C ARG A 54 -21.59 10.71 15.65
N SER A 55 -20.44 11.14 16.21
CA SER A 55 -20.32 11.40 17.64
C SER A 55 -21.25 12.54 18.04
N ASP A 56 -21.48 12.64 19.34
CA ASP A 56 -22.42 13.60 19.92
C ASP A 56 -22.01 15.08 19.65
N ASP A 57 -20.72 15.32 19.34
CA ASP A 57 -20.19 16.62 18.90
C ASP A 57 -20.47 16.96 17.41
N GLY A 58 -21.00 16.01 16.63
CA GLY A 58 -21.27 16.14 15.19
C GLY A 58 -20.02 16.30 14.29
N ARG A 59 -18.81 16.36 14.87
CA ARG A 59 -17.54 16.61 14.16
C ARG A 59 -16.87 15.33 13.68
N HIS A 60 -17.00 14.24 14.44
CA HIS A 60 -16.33 12.97 14.14
C HIS A 60 -17.34 11.87 13.81
N TYR A 61 -16.90 10.87 13.03
CA TYR A 61 -17.70 9.67 12.81
C TYR A 61 -17.40 8.64 13.90
N LYS A 62 -18.43 8.01 14.47
CA LYS A 62 -18.25 6.97 15.51
C LYS A 62 -17.39 5.80 15.01
N HIS A 63 -17.48 5.50 13.71
CA HIS A 63 -16.81 4.36 13.07
C HIS A 63 -15.77 4.77 12.03
N GLU A 64 -14.91 5.75 12.33
CA GLU A 64 -13.93 6.28 11.37
C GLU A 64 -12.99 5.20 10.81
N ARG A 65 -12.53 4.28 11.65
CA ARG A 65 -11.65 3.16 11.25
C ARG A 65 -12.34 2.22 10.27
N LEU A 66 -13.59 1.88 10.54
CA LEU A 66 -14.43 1.04 9.67
C LEU A 66 -14.63 1.72 8.32
N ARG A 67 -14.89 3.04 8.32
CA ARG A 67 -15.06 3.85 7.12
C ARG A 67 -13.80 3.89 6.26
N LYS A 68 -12.63 4.06 6.88
CA LYS A 68 -11.33 4.01 6.19
C LYS A 68 -11.08 2.63 5.58
N ALA A 69 -11.36 1.55 6.32
CA ALA A 69 -11.23 0.18 5.83
C ALA A 69 -12.13 -0.08 4.61
N ARG A 70 -13.42 0.28 4.71
CA ARG A 70 -14.38 0.17 3.61
C ARG A 70 -13.93 0.97 2.39
N LYS A 71 -13.53 2.23 2.56
CA LYS A 71 -13.07 3.08 1.44
C LYS A 71 -11.85 2.48 0.73
N SER A 72 -10.87 2.00 1.49
CA SER A 72 -9.69 1.33 0.93
C SER A 72 -10.05 0.07 0.15
N LEU A 73 -10.95 -0.76 0.68
CA LEU A 73 -11.43 -1.96 0.00
C LEU A 73 -12.16 -1.66 -1.30
N VAL A 74 -13.07 -0.68 -1.28
CA VAL A 74 -13.79 -0.26 -2.47
C VAL A 74 -12.83 0.25 -3.54
N ALA A 75 -11.82 1.04 -3.17
CA ALA A 75 -10.81 1.50 -4.11
C ALA A 75 -10.05 0.34 -4.76
N LEU A 76 -9.65 -0.68 -3.98
CA LEU A 76 -8.95 -1.86 -4.50
C LEU A 76 -9.85 -2.72 -5.42
N CYS A 77 -11.13 -2.88 -5.07
CA CYS A 77 -12.09 -3.60 -5.90
C CYS A 77 -12.32 -2.88 -7.23
N ASN A 78 -12.54 -1.55 -7.18
CA ASN A 78 -12.78 -0.75 -8.38
C ASN A 78 -11.54 -0.68 -9.29
N ALA A 79 -10.35 -0.72 -8.71
CA ALA A 79 -9.09 -0.78 -9.46
C ALA A 79 -8.79 -2.18 -10.01
N GLY A 80 -9.54 -3.23 -9.62
CA GLY A 80 -9.26 -4.61 -10.00
C GLY A 80 -7.96 -5.18 -9.41
N THR A 81 -7.36 -4.52 -8.41
CA THR A 81 -6.02 -4.86 -7.92
C THR A 81 -6.00 -5.80 -6.72
N LEU A 82 -7.18 -6.16 -6.19
CA LEU A 82 -7.27 -6.93 -4.95
C LEU A 82 -6.77 -8.38 -5.08
N PHE A 83 -6.97 -9.00 -6.24
CA PHE A 83 -6.68 -10.41 -6.50
C PHE A 83 -5.70 -10.63 -7.66
N THR A 84 -4.89 -9.63 -8.01
CA THR A 84 -3.90 -9.73 -9.10
C THR A 84 -2.85 -10.81 -8.87
N TYR A 85 -2.65 -11.27 -7.64
CA TYR A 85 -1.78 -12.40 -7.33
C TYR A 85 -2.36 -13.76 -7.75
N LEU A 86 -3.60 -13.81 -8.28
CA LEU A 86 -4.22 -14.99 -8.88
C LEU A 86 -4.15 -14.97 -10.41
N ASP A 87 -3.66 -13.88 -11.00
CA ASP A 87 -3.57 -13.72 -12.44
C ASP A 87 -2.38 -14.52 -12.98
N GLU A 88 -2.66 -15.58 -13.74
CA GLU A 88 -1.65 -16.49 -14.29
C GLU A 88 -0.68 -15.79 -15.25
N GLU A 89 -1.10 -14.72 -15.93
CA GLU A 89 -0.20 -13.96 -16.80
C GLU A 89 0.82 -13.15 -15.98
N LEU A 90 0.40 -12.57 -14.86
CA LEU A 90 1.27 -11.82 -13.95
C LEU A 90 2.21 -12.74 -13.15
N LEU A 91 1.87 -14.02 -13.02
CA LEU A 91 2.66 -15.03 -12.31
C LEU A 91 3.63 -15.81 -13.23
N ARG A 92 3.63 -15.53 -14.54
CA ARG A 92 4.44 -16.25 -15.54
C ARG A 92 5.92 -16.28 -15.22
N ASP A 93 6.44 -15.22 -14.59
CA ASP A 93 7.86 -15.09 -14.19
C ASP A 93 8.14 -15.54 -12.74
N GLY A 94 7.14 -16.10 -12.05
CA GLY A 94 7.28 -16.71 -10.73
C GLY A 94 6.13 -16.40 -9.78
N ALA A 95 5.96 -17.28 -8.77
CA ALA A 95 4.92 -17.15 -7.77
C ALA A 95 5.06 -15.83 -6.96
N ALA A 96 4.02 -15.00 -6.99
CA ALA A 96 3.90 -13.86 -6.09
C ALA A 96 3.63 -14.38 -4.67
N PRO A 97 4.46 -14.04 -3.67
CA PRO A 97 4.20 -14.47 -2.30
C PRO A 97 2.91 -13.82 -1.78
N SER A 98 2.00 -14.64 -1.23
CA SER A 98 0.72 -14.20 -0.63
C SER A 98 0.91 -13.17 0.50
N MET A 99 2.07 -13.18 1.17
CA MET A 99 2.39 -12.24 2.25
C MET A 99 3.30 -11.11 1.79
N SER A 100 2.93 -9.88 2.13
CA SER A 100 3.73 -8.66 1.89
C SER A 100 5.04 -8.60 2.68
N ASN A 101 5.33 -9.58 3.54
CA ASN A 101 6.51 -9.63 4.40
C ASN A 101 7.82 -9.42 3.64
N ARG A 102 7.94 -9.96 2.42
CA ARG A 102 9.14 -9.80 1.59
C ARG A 102 9.40 -8.32 1.26
N ILE A 103 8.35 -7.58 0.93
CA ILE A 103 8.40 -6.15 0.61
C ILE A 103 8.55 -5.33 1.90
N GLU A 104 7.77 -5.65 2.95
CA GLU A 104 7.79 -4.91 4.21
C GLU A 104 9.10 -5.03 4.98
N ASN A 105 9.77 -6.20 4.94
CA ASN A 105 11.10 -6.36 5.53
C ASN A 105 12.11 -5.44 4.83
N LEU A 106 12.12 -5.43 3.50
CA LEU A 106 12.99 -4.54 2.71
C LEU A 106 12.69 -3.07 3.00
N ASN A 107 11.41 -2.67 2.99
CA ASN A 107 10.97 -1.32 3.34
C ASN A 107 11.39 -0.93 4.77
N GLY A 108 11.32 -1.86 5.72
CA GLY A 108 11.82 -1.66 7.08
C GLY A 108 13.31 -1.34 7.12
N ARG A 109 14.13 -2.06 6.33
CA ARG A 109 15.57 -1.80 6.22
C ARG A 109 15.87 -0.46 5.55
N ILE A 110 15.16 -0.11 4.47
CA ILE A 110 15.26 1.20 3.80
C ILE A 110 14.91 2.34 4.77
N ARG A 111 13.79 2.22 5.49
CA ARG A 111 13.37 3.21 6.50
C ARG A 111 14.44 3.39 7.58
N ARG A 112 15.04 2.29 8.08
CA ARG A 112 16.12 2.34 9.07
C ARG A 112 17.37 3.06 8.54
N MET A 113 17.79 2.75 7.31
CA MET A 113 18.90 3.45 6.65
C MET A 113 18.62 4.96 6.57
N LEU A 114 17.44 5.37 6.10
CA LEU A 114 17.07 6.79 6.01
C LEU A 114 17.03 7.49 7.39
N VAL A 115 16.55 6.79 8.43
CA VAL A 115 16.53 7.31 9.80
C VAL A 115 17.93 7.48 10.39
N ASN A 116 18.87 6.59 10.04
CA ASN A 116 20.25 6.69 10.50
C ASN A 116 21.04 7.79 9.77
N HIS A 117 20.54 8.26 8.63
CA HIS A 117 21.20 9.26 7.79
C HIS A 117 20.32 10.50 7.56
N ARG A 118 19.76 11.06 8.64
CA ARG A 118 18.91 12.27 8.61
C ARG A 118 19.61 13.49 8.01
N GLY A 119 20.94 13.57 8.05
CA GLY A 119 21.71 14.68 7.46
C GLY A 119 21.78 14.68 5.93
N MET A 120 21.33 13.63 5.24
CA MET A 120 21.33 13.61 3.77
C MET A 120 20.23 14.51 3.19
N SER A 121 20.58 15.25 2.14
CA SER A 121 19.61 15.93 1.27
C SER A 121 18.63 14.92 0.66
N ILE A 122 17.45 15.38 0.22
CA ILE A 122 16.47 14.48 -0.41
C ILE A 122 17.06 13.79 -1.65
N ASP A 123 17.88 14.47 -2.44
CA ASP A 123 18.51 13.90 -3.64
C ASP A 123 19.46 12.76 -3.27
N HIS A 124 20.29 12.97 -2.25
CA HIS A 124 21.18 11.92 -1.74
C HIS A 124 20.40 10.77 -1.10
N ARG A 125 19.27 11.03 -0.44
CA ARG A 125 18.39 9.97 0.07
C ARG A 125 17.80 9.13 -1.06
N ILE A 126 17.36 9.74 -2.15
CA ILE A 126 16.84 9.03 -3.33
C ILE A 126 17.93 8.13 -3.90
N LYS A 127 19.12 8.66 -4.18
CA LYS A 127 20.27 7.89 -4.69
C LYS A 127 20.71 6.77 -3.72
N ALA A 128 20.69 7.02 -2.42
CA ALA A 128 20.97 6.01 -1.40
C ALA A 128 19.96 4.86 -1.42
N VAL A 129 18.67 5.14 -1.62
CA VAL A 129 17.63 4.11 -1.80
C VAL A 129 17.89 3.27 -3.05
N PHE A 130 18.20 3.88 -4.20
CA PHE A 130 18.55 3.14 -5.42
C PHE A 130 19.75 2.22 -5.18
N ARG A 131 20.82 2.74 -4.56
CA ARG A 131 22.01 1.95 -4.24
C ARG A 131 21.68 0.82 -3.28
N PHE A 132 20.87 1.07 -2.26
CA PHE A 132 20.43 0.05 -1.32
C PHE A 132 19.65 -1.08 -2.03
N CYS A 133 18.69 -0.73 -2.89
CA CYS A 133 17.93 -1.70 -3.67
C CYS A 133 18.81 -2.54 -4.60
N TYR A 134 19.79 -1.92 -5.25
CA TYR A 134 20.78 -2.64 -6.05
C TYR A 134 21.58 -3.64 -5.22
N MET A 135 22.13 -3.22 -4.07
CA MET A 135 22.91 -4.09 -3.19
C MET A 135 22.06 -5.21 -2.57
N ALA A 136 20.75 -4.99 -2.41
CA ALA A 136 19.80 -5.98 -1.92
C ALA A 136 19.26 -6.92 -3.02
N SER A 137 19.58 -6.66 -4.29
CA SER A 137 19.17 -7.51 -5.42
C SER A 137 19.92 -8.84 -5.40
N LYS A 138 19.21 -9.93 -5.72
CA LYS A 138 19.84 -11.27 -5.86
C LYS A 138 20.74 -11.36 -7.10
N CYS A 139 20.44 -10.57 -8.12
CA CYS A 139 21.18 -10.50 -9.37
C CYS A 139 21.44 -9.02 -9.70
N PRO A 140 22.44 -8.39 -9.06
CA PRO A 140 22.79 -7.01 -9.40
C PRO A 140 23.30 -6.95 -10.84
N LYS A 141 22.90 -5.91 -11.58
CA LYS A 141 23.48 -5.61 -12.90
C LYS A 141 24.98 -5.33 -12.76
N SER A 142 25.73 -5.33 -13.85
CA SER A 142 27.13 -4.92 -13.80
C SER A 142 27.25 -3.46 -13.32
N SER A 143 28.40 -3.09 -12.73
CA SER A 143 28.65 -1.70 -12.34
C SER A 143 28.56 -0.73 -13.52
N ALA A 144 28.90 -1.17 -14.74
CA ALA A 144 28.78 -0.37 -15.95
C ALA A 144 27.31 -0.12 -16.34
N ASP A 145 26.46 -1.14 -16.20
CA ASP A 145 25.02 -1.00 -16.48
C ASP A 145 24.30 -0.21 -15.38
N MET A 146 24.76 -0.33 -14.13
CA MET A 146 24.29 0.50 -13.03
C MET A 146 24.45 1.99 -13.36
N LEU A 147 25.63 2.42 -13.80
CA LEU A 147 25.90 3.82 -14.13
C LEU A 147 24.99 4.35 -15.25
N LYS A 148 24.53 3.49 -16.15
CA LYS A 148 23.59 3.84 -17.22
C LYS A 148 22.12 3.83 -16.80
N THR A 149 21.78 3.12 -15.72
CA THR A 149 20.37 2.90 -15.31
C THR A 149 20.00 3.58 -14.01
N PHE A 150 20.99 4.02 -13.23
CA PHE A 150 20.74 4.82 -12.04
C PHE A 150 20.41 6.25 -12.44
N PRO A 151 19.49 6.89 -11.70
CA PRO A 151 19.09 8.23 -12.06
C PRO A 151 20.22 9.23 -11.81
N ASP A 152 20.42 10.11 -12.79
CA ASP A 152 21.31 11.25 -12.63
C ASP A 152 20.67 12.36 -11.78
N ASP A 153 21.42 13.44 -11.52
CA ASP A 153 20.90 14.55 -10.71
C ASP A 153 19.75 15.31 -11.40
N ASP A 154 19.73 15.36 -12.72
CA ASP A 154 18.70 16.06 -13.49
C ASP A 154 17.38 15.28 -13.47
N GLU A 155 17.44 13.96 -13.63
CA GLU A 155 16.28 13.07 -13.51
C GLU A 155 15.68 13.11 -12.10
N VAL A 156 16.52 13.06 -11.06
CA VAL A 156 16.06 13.18 -9.66
C VAL A 156 15.39 14.53 -9.44
N ARG A 157 15.97 15.61 -9.96
CA ARG A 157 15.38 16.95 -9.89
C ARG A 157 14.03 17.02 -10.61
N GLU A 158 13.93 16.46 -11.82
CA GLU A 158 12.69 16.43 -12.58
C GLU A 158 11.57 15.69 -11.82
N TRP A 159 11.89 14.54 -11.23
CA TRP A 159 10.93 13.79 -10.41
C TRP A 159 10.45 14.58 -9.21
N ARG A 160 11.35 15.35 -8.57
CA ARG A 160 10.98 16.23 -7.46
C ARG A 160 10.05 17.36 -7.91
N MET A 161 10.35 18.02 -9.03
CA MET A 161 9.49 19.05 -9.60
C MET A 161 8.11 18.49 -9.95
N ARG A 162 8.06 17.31 -10.57
CA ARG A 162 6.81 16.63 -10.90
C ARG A 162 5.99 16.28 -9.64
N ALA A 163 6.66 15.81 -8.59
CA ALA A 163 6.02 15.49 -7.32
C ALA A 163 5.51 16.74 -6.57
N ALA A 164 6.24 17.85 -6.64
CA ALA A 164 5.81 19.13 -6.07
C ALA A 164 4.58 19.67 -6.80
N LYS A 165 4.60 19.68 -8.14
CA LYS A 165 3.47 20.10 -8.98
C LYS A 165 2.21 19.28 -8.69
N ALA A 166 2.34 17.96 -8.50
CA ALA A 166 1.22 17.09 -8.14
C ALA A 166 0.60 17.43 -6.76
N LYS A 167 1.34 18.12 -5.89
CA LYS A 167 0.88 18.62 -4.59
C LYS A 167 0.45 20.08 -4.61
N GLY A 168 0.48 20.75 -5.78
CA GLY A 168 0.17 22.17 -5.92
C GLY A 168 1.29 23.10 -5.45
N ASP A 169 2.52 22.61 -5.39
CA ASP A 169 3.72 23.40 -5.06
C ASP A 169 4.64 23.49 -6.30
N ASP A 170 4.91 24.71 -6.75
CA ASP A 170 5.74 24.96 -7.94
C ASP A 170 7.23 25.19 -7.60
N THR A 171 7.60 25.22 -6.32
CA THR A 171 8.98 25.55 -5.89
C THR A 171 9.94 24.36 -5.99
N GLY A 172 9.44 23.13 -5.94
CA GLY A 172 10.28 21.92 -5.91
C GLY A 172 11.14 21.77 -4.66
N GLU A 173 10.96 22.64 -3.67
CA GLU A 173 11.72 22.62 -2.43
C GLU A 173 11.34 21.40 -1.58
N PRO A 174 12.32 20.79 -0.91
CA PRO A 174 12.05 19.64 -0.06
C PRO A 174 11.26 20.12 1.17
N ALA A 175 10.11 19.51 1.46
CA ALA A 175 9.46 19.68 2.76
C ALA A 175 10.47 19.32 3.86
N ARG A 176 10.79 20.28 4.73
CA ARG A 176 11.73 20.11 5.85
C ARG A 176 11.24 19.07 6.85
#